data_AF-A0A428Y3D4-F1
#
_entry.id   AF-A0A428Y3D4-F1
#
_cell.length_a   1.000
_cell.length_b   1.000
_cell.length_c   1.000
_cell.angle_alpha   90.00
_cell.angle_beta   90.00
_cell.angle_gamma   90.00
#
_symmetry.space_group_name_H-M   'P 1'
#
loop_
_entity.id
_entity.type
_entity.pdbx_description
1 polymer ?
#
loop_
_entity_poly.entity_id
_entity_poly.type
_entity_poly.pdbx_seq_one_letter_code
_entity_poly.pdbx_strand_id
1 'polypeptide(L)'
;MVVSKLQKARQAQQAAKNPLDATQLAWFAVTALGLGPALGVVLVCLVGVIVLTGSSGLNGSADPSASGSAVDGSAYVAAMSGGDGKGALAEDKVPDPLLVETLKEAAKECDLLGPAVLASQIEVESQWDASTVGPDGEKGLAQQKTADFEKFGKDDDKNGKISALDAKDAIFAQARQLCSLGTEIKKLLDDKKIIGDQLTLTLLAWDYGVDAVKGAGGVAMPSMDSYPMMVRTLFKKYEGDGKAASASPSVTSTGGSPGVTEAQFQKMFPSRSTFYSYAGLTAAMGKFPTFAAVGDDAARKRELAAFLANVDAESGGLLYVEEIDEAAWGNYCDPGQPYGCPAGRTAYHGRGPIQLSWNTNYKAAGDALGVDLLTNPDKVKTDAAVAWQTGLWFWMTQSGAGSLTPHAAITGGGGFGETVRSINGALECGGRNPSRVQARVSAYQRFTEILGVAPGDKLSC
;
A
#
# COMPACT_ATOMS: atom_id res chain seq x y z
N MET A 1 9.77 -11.88 4.29
CA MET A 1 9.95 -13.33 4.00
C MET A 1 8.65 -14.08 3.70
N VAL A 2 7.55 -13.84 4.42
CA VAL A 2 6.25 -14.53 4.22
C VAL A 2 5.56 -14.16 2.90
N VAL A 3 5.54 -12.88 2.51
CA VAL A 3 4.99 -12.41 1.22
C VAL A 3 5.70 -13.06 0.02
N SER A 4 7.03 -13.21 0.08
CA SER A 4 7.81 -13.91 -0.95
C SER A 4 7.43 -15.40 -1.07
N LYS A 5 7.02 -16.06 0.03
CA LYS A 5 6.54 -17.44 -0.01
C LYS A 5 5.14 -17.54 -0.63
N LEU A 6 4.26 -16.58 -0.34
CA LEU A 6 2.91 -16.51 -0.92
C LEU A 6 2.93 -16.21 -2.43
N GLN A 7 3.79 -15.29 -2.86
CA GLN A 7 4.01 -15.00 -4.29
C GLN A 7 4.54 -16.25 -5.02
N LYS A 8 5.50 -16.97 -4.42
CA LYS A 8 6.00 -18.23 -4.98
C LYS A 8 4.93 -19.33 -5.02
N ALA A 9 4.06 -19.41 -4.02
CA ALA A 9 2.93 -20.35 -4.01
C ALA A 9 1.90 -20.02 -5.11
N ARG A 10 1.57 -18.74 -5.32
CA ARG A 10 0.71 -18.27 -6.42
C ARG A 10 1.31 -18.59 -7.79
N GLN A 11 2.60 -18.30 -7.97
CA GLN A 11 3.33 -18.65 -9.20
C GLN A 11 3.32 -20.16 -9.46
N ALA A 12 3.52 -20.98 -8.43
CA ALA A 12 3.45 -22.44 -8.56
C ALA A 12 2.04 -22.94 -8.91
N GLN A 13 0.99 -22.34 -8.33
CA GLN A 13 -0.41 -22.68 -8.65
C GLN A 13 -0.83 -22.21 -10.06
N GLN A 14 -0.38 -21.03 -10.50
CA GLN A 14 -0.61 -20.53 -11.85
C GLN A 14 0.13 -21.38 -12.90
N ALA A 15 1.37 -21.79 -12.61
CA ALA A 15 2.14 -22.71 -13.45
C ALA A 15 1.47 -24.09 -13.57
N ALA A 16 0.78 -24.57 -12.52
CA ALA A 16 0.04 -25.82 -12.56
C ALA A 16 -1.26 -25.76 -13.40
N LYS A 17 -1.81 -24.56 -13.62
CA LYS A 17 -3.05 -24.35 -14.39
C LYS A 17 -2.82 -24.14 -15.90
N ASN A 18 -1.63 -23.71 -16.30
CA ASN A 18 -1.25 -23.51 -17.71
C ASN A 18 -0.08 -24.44 -18.10
N PRO A 19 -0.35 -25.71 -18.50
CA PRO A 19 0.69 -26.68 -18.80
C PRO A 19 1.50 -26.39 -20.08
N LEU A 20 1.27 -25.25 -20.75
CA LEU A 20 1.84 -24.97 -22.08
C LEU A 20 3.09 -24.08 -22.10
N ASP A 21 3.63 -23.64 -20.95
CA ASP A 21 4.82 -22.77 -20.91
C ASP A 21 6.04 -23.37 -20.18
N ALA A 22 6.11 -24.69 -20.11
CA ALA A 22 7.27 -25.41 -19.56
C ALA A 22 8.51 -25.40 -20.48
N THR A 23 8.44 -24.75 -21.65
CA THR A 23 9.54 -24.68 -22.62
C THR A 23 10.42 -23.42 -22.50
N GLN A 24 9.99 -22.40 -21.76
CA GLN A 24 10.80 -21.18 -21.51
C GLN A 24 11.83 -21.35 -20.37
N LEU A 25 11.70 -22.40 -19.54
CA LEU A 25 12.65 -22.70 -18.45
C LEU A 25 13.89 -23.52 -18.89
N ALA A 26 13.96 -23.93 -20.16
CA ALA A 26 15.08 -24.72 -20.69
C ALA A 26 16.25 -23.88 -21.25
N TRP A 27 16.14 -22.55 -21.32
CA TRP A 27 17.15 -21.69 -21.95
C TRP A 27 18.16 -21.01 -21.01
N PHE A 28 18.05 -21.19 -19.69
CA PHE A 28 19.05 -20.70 -18.74
C PHE A 28 20.10 -21.76 -18.30
N ALA A 29 20.06 -22.97 -18.88
CA ALA A 29 20.94 -24.08 -18.45
C ALA A 29 22.07 -24.47 -19.43
N VAL A 30 22.33 -23.70 -20.51
CA VAL A 30 23.28 -24.13 -21.57
C VAL A 30 24.53 -23.24 -21.73
N THR A 31 24.72 -22.15 -20.98
CA THR A 31 25.97 -21.35 -21.03
C THR A 31 26.77 -21.37 -19.74
N ALA A 32 27.01 -22.56 -19.18
CA ALA A 32 27.96 -22.72 -18.07
C ALA A 32 28.64 -24.10 -18.07
N LEU A 33 29.09 -24.60 -19.22
CA LEU A 33 29.98 -25.77 -19.28
C LEU A 33 30.99 -25.62 -20.42
N GLY A 34 32.22 -25.26 -20.06
CA GLY A 34 33.33 -25.17 -21.00
C GLY A 34 34.65 -24.83 -20.30
N LEU A 35 35.12 -25.73 -19.42
CA LEU A 35 36.52 -26.17 -19.29
C LEU A 35 36.79 -26.91 -17.95
N GLY A 36 36.75 -28.25 -18.01
CA GLY A 36 37.75 -29.15 -17.41
C GLY A 36 37.63 -29.56 -15.93
N PRO A 37 38.07 -30.79 -15.57
CA PRO A 37 37.40 -31.62 -14.56
C PRO A 37 38.27 -32.04 -13.36
N ALA A 38 37.69 -32.23 -12.17
CA ALA A 38 38.16 -33.23 -11.21
C ALA A 38 37.15 -33.45 -10.05
N LEU A 39 36.69 -34.70 -9.93
CA LEU A 39 36.17 -35.39 -8.73
C LEU A 39 34.80 -34.89 -8.21
N GLY A 40 33.74 -35.68 -8.05
CA GLY A 40 33.56 -37.13 -8.03
C GLY A 40 32.47 -37.48 -6.99
N VAL A 41 31.40 -38.14 -7.44
CA VAL A 41 30.54 -39.11 -6.71
C VAL A 41 29.32 -38.61 -5.86
N VAL A 42 28.14 -38.76 -6.47
CA VAL A 42 26.89 -39.49 -6.05
C VAL A 42 26.08 -39.11 -4.77
N LEU A 43 24.88 -38.53 -5.03
CA LEU A 43 23.49 -38.94 -4.64
C LEU A 43 23.30 -39.90 -3.42
N VAL A 44 22.51 -39.63 -2.37
CA VAL A 44 21.05 -39.91 -2.22
C VAL A 44 20.65 -39.73 -0.73
N CYS A 45 19.42 -39.22 -0.51
CA CYS A 45 18.51 -39.30 0.65
C CYS A 45 18.88 -40.16 1.89
N LEU A 46 18.66 -39.62 3.10
CA LEU A 46 17.61 -40.08 4.02
C LEU A 46 17.55 -39.31 5.36
N VAL A 47 16.32 -39.23 5.84
CA VAL A 47 15.80 -38.79 7.14
C VAL A 47 16.27 -39.71 8.28
N GLY A 48 16.51 -39.15 9.48
CA GLY A 48 16.27 -39.87 10.75
C GLY A 48 17.39 -39.89 11.79
N VAL A 49 17.25 -39.03 12.81
CA VAL A 49 17.44 -39.28 14.27
C VAL A 49 18.67 -40.08 14.73
N ILE A 50 19.60 -39.41 15.46
CA ILE A 50 20.20 -39.93 16.70
C ILE A 50 20.31 -38.79 17.73
N VAL A 51 19.75 -39.07 18.90
CA VAL A 51 19.74 -38.32 20.16
C VAL A 51 20.80 -38.92 21.11
N LEU A 52 21.32 -38.10 22.04
CA LEU A 52 22.23 -38.38 23.19
C LEU A 52 23.74 -38.32 22.84
N THR A 53 24.61 -37.54 23.51
CA THR A 53 24.76 -37.18 24.94
C THR A 53 25.65 -35.93 25.08
N GLY A 54 25.60 -35.22 26.21
CA GLY A 54 26.75 -34.40 26.66
C GLY A 54 26.44 -33.00 27.21
N SER A 55 25.88 -32.96 28.42
CA SER A 55 25.62 -31.79 29.26
C SER A 55 26.91 -31.07 29.70
N SER A 56 26.87 -29.74 29.81
CA SER A 56 27.50 -28.93 30.88
C SER A 56 26.93 -27.51 30.81
N GLY A 57 26.08 -27.17 31.77
CA GLY A 57 25.34 -25.91 31.82
C GLY A 57 26.01 -24.82 32.64
N LEU A 58 25.38 -23.64 32.64
CA LEU A 58 25.37 -22.73 33.79
C LEU A 58 23.97 -22.10 33.91
N ASN A 59 23.48 -22.18 35.14
CA ASN A 59 22.20 -21.69 35.66
C ASN A 59 22.06 -20.17 35.55
N GLY A 60 20.82 -19.74 35.33
CA GLY A 60 20.32 -18.41 35.59
C GLY A 60 18.80 -18.44 35.63
N SER A 61 18.25 -18.95 36.74
CA SER A 61 16.83 -19.06 37.03
C SER A 61 16.16 -17.68 37.07
N ALA A 62 15.08 -17.51 36.31
CA ALA A 62 13.99 -16.60 36.64
C ALA A 62 12.70 -17.44 36.75
N ASP A 63 12.03 -17.27 37.88
CA ASP A 63 10.87 -17.99 38.39
C ASP A 63 9.63 -17.86 37.46
N PRO A 64 8.90 -18.95 37.15
CA PRO A 64 7.69 -18.92 36.34
C PRO A 64 6.46 -18.71 37.23
N SER A 65 6.21 -17.47 37.65
CA SER A 65 4.97 -17.14 38.38
C SER A 65 4.52 -15.71 38.08
N ALA A 66 4.31 -15.44 36.79
CA ALA A 66 3.35 -14.44 36.37
C ALA A 66 2.46 -15.09 35.31
N SER A 67 1.19 -15.30 35.65
CA SER A 67 0.12 -15.67 34.75
C SER A 67 -0.02 -14.61 33.65
N GLY A 68 0.79 -14.70 32.60
CA GLY A 68 0.63 -13.94 31.37
C GLY A 68 -0.31 -14.71 30.46
N SER A 69 -1.58 -14.35 30.44
CA SER A 69 -2.56 -14.81 29.46
C SER A 69 -1.96 -14.76 28.06
N ALA A 70 -2.17 -15.80 27.26
CA ALA A 70 -1.86 -15.76 25.83
C ALA A 70 -2.50 -14.49 25.25
N VAL A 71 -1.67 -13.54 24.83
CA VAL A 71 -2.14 -12.33 24.16
C VAL A 71 -2.78 -12.78 22.86
N ASP A 72 -4.09 -12.60 22.76
CA ASP A 72 -4.86 -12.93 21.57
C ASP A 72 -4.41 -12.05 20.41
N GLY A 73 -3.64 -12.64 19.49
CA GLY A 73 -3.11 -11.93 18.31
C GLY A 73 -4.20 -11.33 17.42
N SER A 74 -5.45 -11.80 17.51
CA SER A 74 -6.58 -11.22 16.77
C SER A 74 -6.96 -9.84 17.29
N ALA A 75 -6.95 -9.63 18.61
CA ALA A 75 -7.22 -8.34 19.23
C ALA A 75 -6.12 -7.31 18.91
N TYR A 76 -4.86 -7.77 18.80
CA TYR A 76 -3.74 -6.90 18.44
C TYR A 76 -3.78 -6.47 16.96
N VAL A 77 -4.12 -7.39 16.05
CA VAL A 77 -4.34 -7.05 14.64
C VAL A 77 -5.56 -6.13 14.49
N ALA A 78 -6.68 -6.41 15.15
CA ALA A 78 -7.86 -5.52 15.14
C ALA A 78 -7.54 -4.11 15.65
N ALA A 79 -6.76 -3.99 16.73
CA ALA A 79 -6.34 -2.71 17.29
C ALA A 79 -5.38 -1.93 16.35
N MET A 80 -4.51 -2.61 15.60
CA MET A 80 -3.55 -1.96 14.68
C MET A 80 -4.11 -1.72 13.26
N SER A 81 -5.18 -2.39 12.87
CA SER A 81 -5.70 -2.37 11.49
C SER A 81 -7.10 -1.76 11.35
N GLY A 82 -7.59 -1.03 12.34
CA GLY A 82 -8.82 -0.23 12.22
C GLY A 82 -10.11 -0.91 12.70
N GLY A 83 -10.05 -2.01 13.45
CA GLY A 83 -11.21 -2.68 14.05
C GLY A 83 -11.47 -4.09 13.55
N ASP A 84 -12.56 -4.71 14.00
CA ASP A 84 -13.03 -6.02 13.51
C ASP A 84 -13.98 -5.90 12.31
N GLY A 85 -14.29 -4.67 11.88
CA GLY A 85 -15.15 -4.38 10.72
C GLY A 85 -16.64 -4.52 11.01
N LYS A 86 -17.02 -4.72 12.28
CA LYS A 86 -18.41 -4.95 12.73
C LYS A 86 -19.12 -3.68 13.20
N GLY A 87 -18.47 -2.53 13.12
CA GLY A 87 -19.06 -1.24 13.46
C GLY A 87 -20.28 -0.90 12.59
N ALA A 88 -21.09 0.04 13.06
CA ALA A 88 -22.19 0.58 12.27
C ALA A 88 -21.65 1.30 11.03
N LEU A 89 -22.33 1.13 9.89
CA LEU A 89 -21.91 1.73 8.62
C LEU A 89 -22.05 3.26 8.69
N ALA A 90 -20.98 3.98 8.36
CA ALA A 90 -21.00 5.40 8.07
C ALA A 90 -21.64 5.60 6.67
N GLU A 91 -22.97 5.71 6.64
CA GLU A 91 -23.76 5.74 5.41
C GLU A 91 -23.37 6.89 4.47
N ASP A 92 -22.97 8.04 5.03
CA ASP A 92 -22.53 9.23 4.30
C ASP A 92 -21.19 9.03 3.56
N LYS A 93 -20.50 7.91 3.82
CA LYS A 93 -19.23 7.55 3.19
C LYS A 93 -19.39 6.59 2.03
N VAL A 94 -20.58 6.00 1.85
CA VAL A 94 -20.91 5.18 0.67
C VAL A 94 -21.22 6.12 -0.50
N PRO A 95 -20.48 6.05 -1.63
CA PRO A 95 -20.66 7.01 -2.73
C PRO A 95 -22.05 6.99 -3.37
N ASP A 96 -22.68 5.82 -3.43
CA ASP A 96 -24.06 5.67 -3.87
C ASP A 96 -24.96 5.32 -2.66
N PRO A 97 -25.82 6.24 -2.22
CA PRO A 97 -26.75 6.00 -1.12
C PRO A 97 -27.68 4.79 -1.34
N LEU A 98 -27.94 4.39 -2.60
CA LEU A 98 -28.76 3.23 -2.91
C LEU A 98 -28.10 1.90 -2.53
N LEU A 99 -26.76 1.90 -2.35
CA LEU A 99 -26.01 0.72 -1.95
C LEU A 99 -25.94 0.53 -0.43
N VAL A 100 -26.32 1.53 0.37
CA VAL A 100 -26.25 1.48 1.84
C VAL A 100 -27.02 0.29 2.41
N GLU A 101 -28.29 0.13 2.03
CA GLU A 101 -29.10 -1.00 2.51
C GLU A 101 -28.60 -2.33 1.94
N THR A 102 -28.16 -2.34 0.69
CA THR A 102 -27.54 -3.53 0.07
C THR A 102 -26.34 -4.03 0.86
N LEU A 103 -25.43 -3.13 1.28
CA LEU A 103 -24.26 -3.48 2.09
C LEU A 103 -24.66 -4.01 3.47
N LYS A 104 -25.64 -3.37 4.12
CA LYS A 104 -26.14 -3.81 5.43
C LYS A 104 -26.83 -5.18 5.35
N GLU A 105 -27.55 -5.47 4.27
CA GLU A 105 -28.21 -6.75 4.07
C GLU A 105 -27.20 -7.85 3.72
N ALA A 106 -26.30 -7.60 2.78
CA ALA A 106 -25.27 -8.56 2.38
C ALA A 106 -24.31 -8.89 3.54
N ALA A 107 -24.01 -7.93 4.43
CA ALA A 107 -23.19 -8.19 5.61
C ALA A 107 -23.81 -9.21 6.59
N LYS A 108 -25.12 -9.49 6.50
CA LYS A 108 -25.79 -10.49 7.35
C LYS A 108 -25.61 -11.93 6.84
N GLU A 109 -24.93 -12.15 5.72
CA GLU A 109 -24.67 -13.49 5.17
C GLU A 109 -23.88 -14.38 6.14
N CYS A 110 -23.01 -13.81 7.00
CA CYS A 110 -22.40 -14.53 8.12
C CYS A 110 -21.79 -13.60 9.19
N ASP A 111 -21.55 -14.15 10.39
CA ASP A 111 -21.02 -13.41 11.56
C ASP A 111 -19.59 -12.85 11.37
N LEU A 112 -18.87 -13.23 10.31
CA LEU A 112 -17.55 -12.68 10.01
C LEU A 112 -17.63 -11.26 9.47
N LEU A 113 -18.75 -10.89 8.86
CA LEU A 113 -18.86 -9.67 8.07
C LEU A 113 -19.59 -8.56 8.83
N GLY A 114 -19.11 -7.34 8.63
CA GLY A 114 -19.90 -6.13 8.80
C GLY A 114 -19.96 -5.35 7.49
N PRO A 115 -20.88 -4.38 7.37
CA PRO A 115 -21.04 -3.59 6.14
C PRO A 115 -19.79 -2.78 5.81
N ALA A 116 -19.01 -2.37 6.82
CA ALA A 116 -17.74 -1.70 6.64
C ALA A 116 -16.69 -2.60 5.97
N VAL A 117 -16.71 -3.91 6.21
CA VAL A 117 -15.82 -4.88 5.53
C VAL A 117 -16.10 -4.89 4.03
N LEU A 118 -17.38 -5.03 3.66
CA LEU A 118 -17.80 -5.07 2.26
C LEU A 118 -17.48 -3.75 1.54
N ALA A 119 -17.84 -2.62 2.15
CA ALA A 119 -17.59 -1.28 1.61
C ALA A 119 -16.08 -1.00 1.42
N SER A 120 -15.26 -1.38 2.41
CA SER A 120 -13.82 -1.19 2.35
C SER A 120 -13.18 -2.03 1.25
N GLN A 121 -13.61 -3.29 1.10
CA GLN A 121 -13.10 -4.14 0.05
C GLN A 121 -13.52 -3.63 -1.33
N ILE A 122 -14.77 -3.20 -1.53
CA ILE A 122 -15.23 -2.61 -2.81
C ILE A 122 -14.40 -1.39 -3.18
N GLU A 123 -14.03 -0.53 -2.21
CA GLU A 123 -13.16 0.61 -2.50
C GLU A 123 -11.76 0.17 -2.96
N VAL A 124 -11.18 -0.86 -2.33
CA VAL A 124 -9.87 -1.42 -2.74
C VAL A 124 -9.97 -2.05 -4.13
N GLU A 125 -11.05 -2.76 -4.41
CA GLU A 125 -11.23 -3.54 -5.63
C GLU A 125 -11.52 -2.66 -6.85
N SER A 126 -12.48 -1.74 -6.74
CA SER A 126 -12.99 -0.98 -7.88
C SER A 126 -13.05 0.52 -7.65
N GLN A 127 -12.73 1.01 -6.45
CA GLN A 127 -13.00 2.40 -6.05
C GLN A 127 -14.46 2.82 -6.28
N TRP A 128 -15.39 1.86 -6.12
CA TRP A 128 -16.83 2.01 -6.40
C TRP A 128 -17.20 2.19 -7.88
N ASP A 129 -16.32 1.88 -8.82
CA ASP A 129 -16.65 1.89 -10.25
C ASP A 129 -17.24 0.54 -10.69
N ALA A 130 -18.57 0.53 -10.86
CA ALA A 130 -19.32 -0.65 -11.32
C ALA A 130 -19.00 -1.08 -12.77
N SER A 131 -18.26 -0.27 -13.53
CA SER A 131 -17.81 -0.61 -14.88
C SER A 131 -16.40 -1.20 -14.92
N THR A 132 -15.72 -1.29 -13.77
CA THR A 132 -14.33 -1.79 -13.67
C THR A 132 -14.21 -3.18 -14.28
N VAL A 133 -13.21 -3.36 -15.14
CA VAL A 133 -12.78 -4.65 -15.66
C VAL A 133 -11.36 -4.93 -15.19
N GLY A 134 -11.21 -5.98 -14.39
CA GLY A 134 -9.95 -6.43 -13.81
C GLY A 134 -9.03 -7.06 -14.85
N PRO A 135 -7.73 -7.20 -14.52
CA PRO A 135 -6.72 -7.74 -15.44
C PRO A 135 -6.99 -9.18 -15.88
N ASP A 136 -7.69 -9.97 -15.05
CA ASP A 136 -8.05 -11.36 -15.35
C ASP A 136 -9.54 -11.49 -15.76
N GLY A 137 -10.18 -10.36 -16.09
CA GLY A 137 -11.55 -10.30 -16.60
C GLY A 137 -12.64 -10.20 -15.52
N GLU A 138 -12.27 -9.92 -14.28
CA GLU A 138 -13.19 -9.58 -13.19
C GLU A 138 -14.02 -8.36 -13.56
N LYS A 139 -15.26 -8.26 -13.04
CA LYS A 139 -16.19 -7.21 -13.44
C LYS A 139 -16.89 -6.61 -12.24
N GLY A 140 -17.14 -5.32 -12.32
CA GLY A 140 -18.00 -4.56 -11.41
C GLY A 140 -17.43 -4.38 -10.01
N LEU A 141 -18.29 -3.96 -9.07
CA LEU A 141 -17.85 -3.36 -7.81
C LEU A 141 -16.92 -4.26 -6.98
N ALA A 142 -17.23 -5.54 -6.92
CA ALA A 142 -16.55 -6.50 -6.06
C ALA A 142 -15.26 -7.08 -6.67
N GLN A 143 -15.02 -6.88 -7.99
CA GLN A 143 -13.92 -7.51 -8.74
C GLN A 143 -13.72 -8.99 -8.42
N GLN A 144 -14.82 -9.72 -8.30
CA GLN A 144 -14.78 -11.13 -8.00
C GLN A 144 -14.27 -11.89 -9.24
N LYS A 145 -13.37 -12.87 -9.04
CA LYS A 145 -12.88 -13.74 -10.12
C LYS A 145 -14.08 -14.38 -10.82
N THR A 146 -14.06 -14.44 -12.15
CA THR A 146 -15.21 -14.93 -12.95
C THR A 146 -15.74 -16.28 -12.46
N ALA A 147 -14.85 -17.25 -12.20
CA ALA A 147 -15.23 -18.58 -11.70
C ALA A 147 -15.84 -18.56 -10.29
N ASP A 148 -15.45 -17.60 -9.45
CA ASP A 148 -16.04 -17.42 -8.13
C ASP A 148 -17.43 -16.75 -8.26
N PHE A 149 -17.57 -15.76 -9.14
CA PHE A 149 -18.88 -15.14 -9.40
C PHE A 149 -19.88 -16.14 -9.98
N GLU A 150 -19.47 -17.05 -10.85
CA GLU A 150 -20.32 -18.16 -11.34
C GLU A 150 -20.83 -19.06 -10.20
N LYS A 151 -20.05 -19.19 -9.12
CA LYS A 151 -20.40 -20.01 -7.95
C LYS A 151 -21.28 -19.28 -6.94
N PHE A 152 -21.04 -17.99 -6.72
CA PHE A 152 -21.66 -17.23 -5.63
C PHE A 152 -22.71 -16.21 -6.08
N GLY A 153 -22.71 -15.84 -7.36
CA GLY A 153 -23.66 -14.92 -7.99
C GLY A 153 -25.08 -15.47 -8.01
N LYS A 154 -26.03 -14.60 -7.67
CA LYS A 154 -27.48 -14.83 -7.77
C LYS A 154 -28.14 -13.54 -8.24
N ASP A 155 -29.38 -13.64 -8.69
CA ASP A 155 -30.24 -12.51 -9.06
C ASP A 155 -30.85 -11.95 -7.75
N ASP A 156 -30.11 -11.07 -7.09
CA ASP A 156 -30.40 -10.58 -5.74
C ASP A 156 -31.36 -9.38 -5.74
N ASP A 157 -31.49 -8.70 -6.88
CA ASP A 157 -32.50 -7.65 -7.10
C ASP A 157 -33.79 -8.17 -7.78
N LYS A 158 -33.78 -9.43 -8.25
CA LYS A 158 -34.89 -10.11 -8.95
C LYS A 158 -35.24 -9.46 -10.28
N ASN A 159 -34.26 -8.89 -10.97
CA ASN A 159 -34.43 -8.29 -12.29
C ASN A 159 -34.41 -9.32 -13.44
N GLY A 160 -34.19 -10.61 -13.14
CA GLY A 160 -34.15 -11.71 -14.10
C GLY A 160 -32.78 -11.92 -14.74
N LYS A 161 -31.73 -11.26 -14.26
CA LYS A 161 -30.35 -11.41 -14.72
C LYS A 161 -29.44 -11.64 -13.52
N ILE A 162 -28.41 -12.45 -13.73
CA ILE A 162 -27.31 -12.60 -12.78
C ILE A 162 -26.10 -11.92 -13.40
N SER A 163 -25.62 -10.82 -12.83
CA SER A 163 -24.54 -10.04 -13.44
C SER A 163 -23.54 -9.48 -12.44
N ALA A 164 -22.24 -9.67 -12.70
CA ALA A 164 -21.19 -9.04 -11.90
C ALA A 164 -21.13 -7.51 -12.08
N LEU A 165 -21.75 -6.98 -13.14
CA LEU A 165 -21.92 -5.54 -13.38
C LEU A 165 -23.18 -4.98 -12.70
N ASP A 166 -24.06 -5.84 -12.19
CA ASP A 166 -25.14 -5.43 -11.32
C ASP A 166 -24.60 -5.27 -9.90
N ALA A 167 -24.81 -4.10 -9.32
CA ALA A 167 -24.22 -3.76 -8.02
C ALA A 167 -24.75 -4.65 -6.90
N LYS A 168 -26.04 -5.03 -6.93
CA LYS A 168 -26.64 -5.82 -5.86
C LYS A 168 -26.19 -7.27 -5.94
N ASP A 169 -26.21 -7.86 -7.13
CA ASP A 169 -25.70 -9.21 -7.36
C ASP A 169 -24.22 -9.32 -6.99
N ALA A 170 -23.40 -8.33 -7.37
CA ALA A 170 -21.97 -8.30 -7.08
C ALA A 170 -21.67 -8.24 -5.57
N ILE A 171 -22.35 -7.36 -4.83
CA ILE A 171 -22.12 -7.18 -3.38
C ILE A 171 -22.56 -8.42 -2.60
N PHE A 172 -23.68 -9.05 -2.96
CA PHE A 172 -24.11 -10.29 -2.33
C PHE A 172 -23.23 -11.48 -2.69
N ALA A 173 -22.74 -11.57 -3.94
CA ALA A 173 -21.77 -12.60 -4.35
C ALA A 173 -20.45 -12.47 -3.58
N GLN A 174 -19.95 -11.24 -3.38
CA GLN A 174 -18.79 -10.93 -2.55
C GLN A 174 -18.98 -11.42 -1.12
N ALA A 175 -20.10 -11.08 -0.49
CA ALA A 175 -20.40 -11.49 0.88
C ALA A 175 -20.42 -13.01 1.03
N ARG A 176 -21.10 -13.72 0.11
CA ARG A 176 -21.14 -15.20 0.12
C ARG A 176 -19.77 -15.83 -0.06
N GLN A 177 -18.93 -15.30 -0.96
CA GLN A 177 -17.57 -15.80 -1.12
C GLN A 177 -16.74 -15.58 0.14
N LEU A 178 -16.75 -14.38 0.71
CA LEU A 178 -16.04 -14.10 1.95
C LEU A 178 -16.51 -15.00 3.10
N CYS A 179 -17.81 -15.28 3.21
CA CYS A 179 -18.35 -16.20 4.22
C CYS A 179 -17.89 -17.65 3.99
N SER A 180 -17.85 -18.10 2.73
CA SER A 180 -17.32 -19.42 2.38
C SER A 180 -15.83 -19.54 2.75
N LEU A 181 -15.01 -18.58 2.32
CA LEU A 181 -13.59 -18.52 2.64
C LEU A 181 -13.37 -18.43 4.16
N GLY A 182 -14.15 -17.60 4.84
CA GLY A 182 -14.09 -17.41 6.29
C GLY A 182 -14.40 -18.66 7.09
N THR A 183 -15.32 -19.49 6.60
CA THR A 183 -15.64 -20.79 7.19
C THR A 183 -14.46 -21.77 7.07
N GLU A 184 -13.82 -21.82 5.91
CA GLU A 184 -12.64 -22.67 5.68
C GLU A 184 -11.44 -22.22 6.53
N ILE A 185 -11.17 -20.91 6.58
CA ILE A 185 -10.11 -20.32 7.40
C ILE A 185 -10.38 -20.58 8.89
N LYS A 186 -11.62 -20.41 9.36
CA LYS A 186 -11.98 -20.70 10.75
C LYS A 186 -11.69 -22.16 11.10
N LYS A 187 -12.05 -23.10 10.24
CA LYS A 187 -11.75 -24.52 10.45
C LYS A 187 -10.24 -24.75 10.59
N LEU A 188 -9.42 -24.11 9.76
CA LEU A 188 -7.96 -24.23 9.84
C LEU A 188 -7.37 -23.63 11.13
N LEU A 189 -7.93 -22.51 11.61
CA LEU A 189 -7.56 -21.89 12.88
C LEU A 189 -7.96 -22.77 14.07
N ASP A 190 -9.20 -23.27 14.08
CA ASP A 190 -9.73 -24.15 15.14
C ASP A 190 -8.94 -25.48 15.20
N ASP A 191 -8.54 -26.03 14.05
CA ASP A 191 -7.67 -27.21 13.93
C ASP A 191 -6.19 -26.91 14.27
N LYS A 192 -5.83 -25.65 14.58
CA LYS A 192 -4.45 -25.17 14.82
C LYS A 192 -3.48 -25.45 13.66
N LYS A 193 -3.99 -25.52 12.43
CA LYS A 193 -3.19 -25.74 11.21
C LYS A 193 -2.56 -24.45 10.69
N ILE A 194 -3.14 -23.30 11.04
CA ILE A 194 -2.64 -21.98 10.70
C ILE A 194 -2.77 -21.05 11.92
N ILE A 195 -2.06 -19.93 11.89
CA ILE A 195 -2.16 -18.86 12.91
C ILE A 195 -2.54 -17.52 12.26
N GLY A 196 -3.27 -16.68 12.98
CA GLY A 196 -3.63 -15.31 12.57
C GLY A 196 -5.08 -14.94 12.85
N ASP A 197 -5.44 -13.72 12.50
CA ASP A 197 -6.80 -13.19 12.59
C ASP A 197 -7.71 -13.75 11.48
N GLN A 198 -8.93 -14.19 11.82
CA GLN A 198 -9.84 -14.87 10.87
C GLN A 198 -10.18 -13.96 9.68
N LEU A 199 -10.55 -12.70 9.91
CA LEU A 199 -10.93 -11.78 8.84
C LEU A 199 -9.72 -11.44 7.95
N THR A 200 -8.57 -11.18 8.55
CA THR A 200 -7.31 -10.94 7.84
C THR A 200 -6.93 -12.10 6.92
N LEU A 201 -6.99 -13.34 7.43
CA LEU A 201 -6.68 -14.53 6.65
C LEU A 201 -7.75 -14.83 5.58
N THR A 202 -8.99 -14.43 5.81
CA THR A 202 -10.08 -14.51 4.83
C THR A 202 -9.84 -13.56 3.66
N LEU A 203 -9.49 -12.31 3.93
CA LEU A 203 -9.11 -11.33 2.91
C LEU A 203 -7.84 -11.76 2.17
N LEU A 204 -6.91 -12.42 2.86
CA LEU A 204 -5.72 -12.98 2.20
C LEU A 204 -6.09 -14.18 1.29
N ALA A 205 -7.05 -15.01 1.71
CA ALA A 205 -7.56 -16.11 0.92
C ALA A 205 -8.39 -15.66 -0.29
N TRP A 206 -9.00 -14.47 -0.24
CA TRP A 206 -9.63 -13.85 -1.40
C TRP A 206 -8.62 -13.61 -2.54
N ASP A 207 -7.48 -12.98 -2.23
CA ASP A 207 -6.45 -12.68 -3.21
C ASP A 207 -5.65 -13.94 -3.64
N TYR A 208 -5.17 -14.73 -2.66
CA TYR A 208 -4.22 -15.83 -2.89
C TYR A 208 -4.82 -17.25 -2.83
N GLY A 209 -6.05 -17.41 -2.35
CA GLY A 209 -6.68 -18.71 -2.13
C GLY A 209 -6.33 -19.36 -0.79
N VAL A 210 -7.24 -20.21 -0.28
CA VAL A 210 -7.11 -20.90 1.03
C VAL A 210 -5.87 -21.80 1.09
N ASP A 211 -5.55 -22.50 0.00
CA ASP A 211 -4.39 -23.39 -0.07
C ASP A 211 -3.06 -22.64 0.11
N ALA A 212 -2.95 -21.43 -0.45
CA ALA A 212 -1.76 -20.60 -0.29
C ALA A 212 -1.61 -20.12 1.16
N VAL A 213 -2.72 -19.69 1.79
CA VAL A 213 -2.74 -19.31 3.21
C VAL A 213 -2.36 -20.48 4.10
N LYS A 214 -2.90 -21.67 3.83
CA LYS A 214 -2.56 -22.91 4.53
C LYS A 214 -1.10 -23.32 4.33
N GLY A 215 -0.60 -23.27 3.10
CA GLY A 215 0.80 -23.60 2.79
C GLY A 215 1.80 -22.65 3.45
N ALA A 216 1.40 -21.41 3.73
CA ALA A 216 2.18 -20.46 4.51
C ALA A 216 2.12 -20.67 6.02
N GLY A 217 1.20 -21.51 6.53
CA GLY A 217 0.93 -21.68 7.96
C GLY A 217 0.10 -20.52 8.55
N GLY A 218 -0.58 -19.74 7.72
CA GLY A 218 -1.21 -18.48 8.12
C GLY A 218 -0.23 -17.32 8.22
N VAL A 219 -0.71 -16.21 8.80
CA VAL A 219 0.02 -14.94 8.93
C VAL A 219 -0.37 -14.33 10.27
N ALA A 220 0.56 -14.36 11.23
CA ALA A 220 0.34 -13.79 12.56
C ALA A 220 0.30 -12.25 12.53
N MET A 221 1.16 -11.63 11.73
CA MET A 221 1.14 -10.20 11.46
C MET A 221 1.31 -9.95 9.96
N PRO A 222 0.28 -9.43 9.27
CA PRO A 222 0.37 -9.08 7.86
C PRO A 222 1.25 -7.83 7.67
N SER A 223 1.88 -7.73 6.49
CA SER A 223 2.59 -6.51 6.10
C SER A 223 1.60 -5.39 5.79
N MET A 224 1.94 -4.13 6.05
CA MET A 224 0.99 -3.02 5.85
C MET A 224 0.66 -2.74 4.37
N ASP A 225 1.54 -3.14 3.45
CA ASP A 225 1.30 -3.12 1.99
C ASP A 225 0.49 -4.33 1.48
N SER A 226 0.11 -5.26 2.37
CA SER A 226 -0.66 -6.44 1.98
C SER A 226 -2.14 -6.11 1.79
N TYR A 227 -2.77 -6.80 0.84
CA TYR A 227 -4.18 -6.66 0.52
C TYR A 227 -5.12 -6.64 1.75
N PRO A 228 -4.98 -7.54 2.74
CA PRO A 228 -5.81 -7.48 3.95
C PRO A 228 -5.67 -6.17 4.73
N MET A 229 -4.48 -5.56 4.77
CA MET A 229 -4.26 -4.29 5.47
C MET A 229 -4.78 -3.10 4.66
N MET A 230 -4.69 -3.14 3.33
CA MET A 230 -5.32 -2.13 2.47
C MET A 230 -6.83 -2.05 2.71
N VAL A 231 -7.51 -3.20 2.84
CA VAL A 231 -8.95 -3.26 3.15
C VAL A 231 -9.22 -2.81 4.59
N ARG A 232 -8.50 -3.37 5.57
CA ARG A 232 -8.82 -3.13 6.99
C ARG A 232 -8.57 -1.68 7.42
N THR A 233 -7.54 -1.02 6.88
CA THR A 233 -7.26 0.40 7.18
C THR A 233 -8.38 1.35 6.76
N LEU A 234 -9.28 0.94 5.85
CA LEU A 234 -10.48 1.69 5.48
C LEU A 234 -11.66 1.53 6.45
N PHE A 235 -11.60 0.64 7.44
CA PHE A 235 -12.70 0.44 8.40
C PHE A 235 -13.02 1.74 9.13
N LYS A 236 -12.02 2.54 9.50
CA LYS A 236 -12.24 3.85 10.12
C LYS A 236 -13.00 4.84 9.21
N LYS A 237 -12.93 4.68 7.89
CA LYS A 237 -13.74 5.49 6.95
C LYS A 237 -15.19 5.02 6.97
N TYR A 238 -15.43 3.71 6.98
CA TYR A 238 -16.78 3.15 6.82
C TYR A 238 -17.48 2.79 8.14
N GLU A 239 -16.82 2.91 9.28
CA GLU A 239 -17.42 2.74 10.61
C GLU A 239 -17.70 4.10 11.25
N GLY A 240 -18.93 4.30 11.74
CA GLY A 240 -19.35 5.55 12.38
C GLY A 240 -20.73 5.45 13.05
N ASP A 241 -21.20 6.54 13.65
CA ASP A 241 -22.36 6.57 14.57
C ASP A 241 -23.75 6.30 13.94
N GLY A 242 -23.83 5.70 12.73
CA GLY A 242 -25.10 5.28 12.11
C GLY A 242 -26.08 6.42 11.81
N LYS A 243 -25.62 7.68 11.72
CA LYS A 243 -26.48 8.83 11.43
C LYS A 243 -26.47 9.16 9.93
N ALA A 244 -27.61 8.92 9.28
CA ALA A 244 -27.90 9.44 7.95
C ALA A 244 -27.85 10.98 7.97
N ALA A 245 -26.93 11.57 7.20
CA ALA A 245 -26.92 13.01 6.96
C ALA A 245 -27.98 13.37 5.92
N SER A 246 -28.98 14.12 6.37
CA SER A 246 -30.07 14.70 5.58
C SER A 246 -29.54 15.66 4.51
N ALA A 247 -29.99 15.41 3.28
CA ALA A 247 -30.15 16.26 2.10
C ALA A 247 -29.28 17.53 1.92
N SER A 248 -28.61 17.57 0.76
CA SER A 248 -28.05 18.75 0.08
C SER A 248 -29.10 19.89 -0.08
N PRO A 249 -28.69 21.17 -0.26
CA PRO A 249 -28.17 21.57 -1.57
C PRO A 249 -27.05 22.62 -1.54
N SER A 250 -26.18 22.54 -2.56
CA SER A 250 -25.81 23.62 -3.48
C SER A 250 -24.31 23.66 -3.77
N VAL A 251 -24.01 23.39 -5.03
CA VAL A 251 -22.76 23.68 -5.71
C VAL A 251 -22.40 25.13 -5.44
N THR A 252 -21.35 25.36 -4.64
CA THR A 252 -20.67 26.65 -4.61
C THR A 252 -19.26 26.41 -5.09
N SER A 253 -19.01 26.90 -6.31
CA SER A 253 -17.67 27.06 -6.86
C SER A 253 -16.88 28.01 -5.97
N THR A 254 -15.89 27.48 -5.24
CA THR A 254 -14.85 28.28 -4.60
C THR A 254 -13.49 27.76 -5.03
N GLY A 255 -12.84 28.57 -5.87
CA GLY A 255 -11.46 28.54 -6.36
C GLY A 255 -10.58 27.35 -6.01
N GLY A 256 -10.38 26.46 -6.99
CA GLY A 256 -9.23 25.55 -6.99
C GLY A 256 -7.93 26.32 -7.20
N SER A 257 -6.87 25.92 -6.48
CA SER A 257 -5.49 26.34 -6.78
C SER A 257 -5.12 25.92 -8.22
N PRO A 258 -4.18 26.59 -8.91
CA PRO A 258 -3.83 26.23 -10.28
C PRO A 258 -3.40 24.76 -10.36
N GLY A 259 -4.20 23.91 -11.00
CA GLY A 259 -3.80 22.56 -11.42
C GLY A 259 -4.39 21.37 -10.65
N VAL A 260 -4.91 21.51 -9.41
CA VAL A 260 -5.57 20.40 -8.70
C VAL A 260 -6.66 20.90 -7.75
N THR A 261 -7.85 20.30 -7.84
CA THR A 261 -8.96 20.53 -6.90
C THR A 261 -8.83 19.67 -5.66
N GLU A 262 -9.48 20.05 -4.55
CA GLU A 262 -9.52 19.21 -3.35
C GLU A 262 -10.10 17.82 -3.62
N ALA A 263 -11.12 17.74 -4.48
CA ALA A 263 -11.71 16.47 -4.91
C ALA A 263 -10.71 15.60 -5.67
N GLN A 264 -9.91 16.18 -6.57
CA GLN A 264 -8.84 15.44 -7.26
C GLN A 264 -7.73 15.01 -6.29
N PHE A 265 -7.33 15.87 -5.36
CA PHE A 265 -6.36 15.51 -4.32
C PHE A 265 -6.87 14.36 -3.46
N GLN A 266 -8.15 14.36 -3.09
CA GLN A 266 -8.77 13.26 -2.34
C GLN A 266 -8.85 11.96 -3.17
N LYS A 267 -9.08 12.05 -4.49
CA LYS A 267 -9.00 10.89 -5.39
C LYS A 267 -7.59 10.34 -5.50
N MET A 268 -6.58 11.20 -5.48
CA MET A 268 -5.17 10.79 -5.52
C MET A 268 -4.74 10.10 -4.22
N PHE A 269 -5.21 10.58 -3.07
CA PHE A 269 -4.82 10.07 -1.75
C PHE A 269 -6.02 9.73 -0.87
N PRO A 270 -6.77 8.67 -1.19
CA PRO A 270 -8.01 8.33 -0.49
C PRO A 270 -7.76 7.94 0.98
N SER A 271 -6.62 7.33 1.28
CA SER A 271 -6.24 6.80 2.61
C SER A 271 -5.25 7.69 3.37
N ARG A 272 -5.07 8.95 2.96
CA ARG A 272 -4.09 9.85 3.60
C ARG A 272 -4.37 10.07 5.08
N SER A 273 -3.30 10.25 5.85
CA SER A 273 -3.38 10.79 7.19
C SER A 273 -4.01 12.20 7.17
N THR A 274 -4.84 12.49 8.16
CA THR A 274 -5.44 13.83 8.35
C THR A 274 -4.40 14.95 8.50
N PHE A 275 -3.16 14.59 8.88
CA PHE A 275 -2.01 15.49 8.88
C PHE A 275 -1.79 16.17 7.52
N TYR A 276 -1.92 15.43 6.42
CA TYR A 276 -1.68 15.94 5.07
C TYR A 276 -2.98 16.51 4.47
N SER A 277 -3.30 17.75 4.80
CA SER A 277 -4.48 18.42 4.24
C SER A 277 -4.23 19.05 2.86
N TYR A 278 -5.29 19.18 2.06
CA TYR A 278 -5.27 19.91 0.79
C TYR A 278 -4.91 21.40 1.01
N ALA A 279 -5.43 22.01 2.07
CA ALA A 279 -5.08 23.37 2.47
C ALA A 279 -3.58 23.51 2.77
N GLY A 280 -2.97 22.50 3.42
CA GLY A 280 -1.53 22.47 3.66
C GLY A 280 -0.70 22.42 2.38
N LEU A 281 -1.09 21.56 1.43
CA LEU A 281 -0.43 21.47 0.12
C LEU A 281 -0.51 22.82 -0.63
N THR A 282 -1.73 23.37 -0.77
CA THR A 282 -1.95 24.62 -1.53
C THR A 282 -1.25 25.82 -0.91
N ALA A 283 -1.24 25.93 0.42
CA ALA A 283 -0.48 26.96 1.13
C ALA A 283 1.03 26.83 0.90
N ALA A 284 1.56 25.60 0.89
CA ALA A 284 2.98 25.37 0.62
C ALA A 284 3.34 25.67 -0.86
N MET A 285 2.49 25.28 -1.82
CA MET A 285 2.66 25.64 -3.24
C MET A 285 2.78 27.16 -3.43
N GLY A 286 1.99 27.95 -2.69
CA GLY A 286 2.07 29.41 -2.73
C GLY A 286 3.43 30.02 -2.36
N LYS A 287 4.30 29.25 -1.67
CA LYS A 287 5.68 29.67 -1.35
C LYS A 287 6.71 29.31 -2.44
N PHE A 288 6.33 28.47 -3.39
CA PHE A 288 7.17 28.03 -4.52
C PHE A 288 6.50 28.45 -5.83
N PRO A 289 6.52 29.75 -6.19
CA PRO A 289 5.67 30.31 -7.24
C PRO A 289 5.96 29.76 -8.66
N THR A 290 7.07 29.07 -8.86
CA THR A 290 7.41 28.40 -10.13
C THR A 290 6.97 26.92 -10.18
N PHE A 291 6.67 26.30 -9.04
CA PHE A 291 6.18 24.92 -8.99
C PHE A 291 4.79 24.82 -9.64
N ALA A 292 4.62 23.88 -10.57
CA ALA A 292 3.38 23.68 -11.33
C ALA A 292 2.87 24.98 -11.99
N ALA A 293 3.77 25.91 -12.31
CA ALA A 293 3.47 27.22 -12.91
C ALA A 293 4.25 27.51 -14.20
N VAL A 294 5.19 26.63 -14.58
CA VAL A 294 6.03 26.78 -15.77
C VAL A 294 5.47 25.95 -16.94
N GLY A 295 5.48 26.53 -18.14
CA GLY A 295 5.01 25.88 -19.36
C GLY A 295 3.49 25.98 -19.58
N ASP A 296 2.99 25.17 -20.52
CA ASP A 296 1.56 25.10 -20.82
C ASP A 296 0.76 24.35 -19.73
N ASP A 297 -0.57 24.31 -19.87
CA ASP A 297 -1.43 23.66 -18.88
C ASP A 297 -1.09 22.18 -18.67
N ALA A 298 -0.70 21.51 -19.75
CA ALA A 298 -0.32 20.10 -19.71
C ALA A 298 1.00 19.91 -18.94
N ALA A 299 2.00 20.77 -19.14
CA ALA A 299 3.26 20.73 -18.41
C ALA A 299 3.05 20.97 -16.90
N ARG A 300 2.23 21.96 -16.53
CA ARG A 300 1.90 22.25 -15.14
C ARG A 300 1.19 21.09 -14.44
N LYS A 301 0.21 20.48 -15.10
CA LYS A 301 -0.49 19.28 -14.58
C LYS A 301 0.43 18.07 -14.47
N ARG A 302 1.30 17.85 -15.47
CA ARG A 302 2.30 16.77 -15.41
C ARG A 302 3.27 16.97 -14.24
N GLU A 303 3.75 18.19 -14.01
CA GLU A 303 4.65 18.46 -12.88
C GLU A 303 3.97 18.16 -11.54
N LEU A 304 2.73 18.63 -11.39
CA LEU A 304 1.94 18.38 -10.18
C LEU A 304 1.68 16.89 -9.96
N ALA A 305 1.26 16.16 -11.00
CA ALA A 305 1.07 14.71 -10.93
C ALA A 305 2.39 13.98 -10.62
N ALA A 306 3.51 14.42 -11.20
CA ALA A 306 4.82 13.81 -10.97
C ALA A 306 5.29 13.98 -9.51
N PHE A 307 5.10 15.17 -8.95
CA PHE A 307 5.39 15.43 -7.54
C PHE A 307 4.54 14.54 -6.64
N LEU A 308 3.21 14.57 -6.83
CA LEU A 308 2.28 13.81 -6.00
C LEU A 308 2.47 12.29 -6.15
N ALA A 309 2.80 11.78 -7.33
CA ALA A 309 3.07 10.35 -7.54
C ALA A 309 4.33 9.85 -6.85
N ASN A 310 5.36 10.70 -6.72
CA ASN A 310 6.52 10.34 -5.91
C ASN A 310 6.20 10.43 -4.42
N VAL A 311 5.41 11.43 -4.01
CA VAL A 311 4.89 11.52 -2.64
C VAL A 311 4.09 10.28 -2.25
N ASP A 312 3.24 9.77 -3.15
CA ASP A 312 2.50 8.50 -3.01
C ASP A 312 3.45 7.34 -2.68
N ALA A 313 4.54 7.21 -3.45
CA ALA A 313 5.51 6.13 -3.28
C ALA A 313 6.41 6.26 -2.03
N GLU A 314 6.72 7.47 -1.57
CA GLU A 314 7.54 7.65 -0.36
C GLU A 314 6.74 7.51 0.94
N SER A 315 5.49 7.96 0.95
CA SER A 315 4.69 8.06 2.18
C SER A 315 3.61 6.96 2.29
N GLY A 316 3.54 6.05 1.32
CA GLY A 316 2.48 5.05 1.23
C GLY A 316 1.11 5.70 1.04
N GLY A 317 0.97 6.57 0.04
CA GLY A 317 -0.27 7.30 -0.23
C GLY A 317 -0.62 8.34 0.84
N LEU A 318 0.39 9.02 1.39
CA LEU A 318 0.27 9.97 2.50
C LEU A 318 -0.26 9.37 3.80
N LEU A 319 -0.21 8.04 3.94
CA LEU A 319 -0.60 7.37 5.18
C LEU A 319 0.41 7.64 6.31
N TYR A 320 1.71 7.57 5.98
CA TYR A 320 2.78 7.70 6.96
C TYR A 320 3.35 9.12 6.99
N VAL A 321 3.48 9.64 8.21
CA VAL A 321 4.13 10.94 8.46
C VAL A 321 5.61 10.76 8.80
N GLU A 322 5.99 9.58 9.29
CA GLU A 322 7.36 9.22 9.62
C GLU A 322 7.68 7.79 9.19
N GLU A 323 8.97 7.49 9.05
CA GLU A 323 9.50 6.20 8.67
C GLU A 323 9.14 5.11 9.69
N ILE A 324 8.55 4.02 9.20
CA ILE A 324 8.04 2.93 10.05
C ILE A 324 9.13 1.98 10.57
N ASP A 325 10.30 1.92 9.93
CA ASP A 325 11.40 1.04 10.35
C ASP A 325 12.28 1.73 11.39
N GLU A 326 11.82 1.74 12.65
CA GLU A 326 12.54 2.36 13.77
C GLU A 326 13.96 1.82 13.96
N ALA A 327 14.22 0.57 13.57
CA ALA A 327 15.55 -0.02 13.67
C ALA A 327 16.56 0.66 12.73
N ALA A 328 16.09 1.24 11.62
CA ALA A 328 16.91 1.96 10.65
C ALA A 328 17.21 3.41 11.06
N TRP A 329 16.52 3.97 12.05
CA TRP A 329 16.58 5.40 12.37
C TRP A 329 18.00 5.89 12.73
N GLY A 330 18.84 5.03 13.29
CA GLY A 330 20.23 5.35 13.64
C GLY A 330 21.17 5.53 12.44
N ASN A 331 20.73 5.16 11.23
CA ASN A 331 21.56 5.21 10.02
C ASN A 331 21.67 6.62 9.41
N TYR A 332 20.75 7.51 9.75
CA TYR A 332 20.59 8.81 9.07
C TYR A 332 21.37 9.96 9.73
N CYS A 333 22.39 9.63 10.52
CA CYS A 333 23.30 10.60 11.11
C CYS A 333 24.66 10.45 10.45
N ASP A 334 25.07 11.44 9.64
CA ASP A 334 26.44 11.57 9.18
C ASP A 334 27.27 12.33 10.23
N PRO A 335 28.13 11.65 11.01
CA PRO A 335 28.95 12.28 12.02
C PRO A 335 30.13 13.07 11.43
N GLY A 336 30.41 12.92 10.13
CA GLY A 336 31.48 13.65 9.44
C GLY A 336 31.14 15.12 9.19
N GLN A 337 29.87 15.51 9.34
CA GLN A 337 29.45 16.90 9.21
C GLN A 337 29.91 17.74 10.41
N PRO A 338 30.40 18.98 10.21
CA PRO A 338 30.90 19.82 11.30
C PRO A 338 29.82 20.20 12.33
N TYR A 339 28.55 20.20 11.91
CA TYR A 339 27.40 20.43 12.78
C TYR A 339 26.85 19.16 13.43
N GLY A 340 27.35 17.98 13.06
CA GLY A 340 26.96 16.70 13.64
C GLY A 340 25.44 16.42 13.62
N CYS A 341 24.95 15.84 14.72
CA CYS A 341 23.58 15.37 14.88
C CYS A 341 22.99 15.89 16.22
N PRO A 342 22.73 17.20 16.35
CA PRO A 342 22.38 17.83 17.63
C PRO A 342 21.05 17.35 18.22
N ALA A 343 20.08 16.97 17.38
CA ALA A 343 18.82 16.35 17.83
C ALA A 343 18.95 14.87 18.29
N GLY A 344 20.15 14.28 18.18
CA GLY A 344 20.42 12.88 18.48
C GLY A 344 20.64 12.02 17.24
N ARG A 345 21.33 10.88 17.40
CA ARG A 345 21.74 10.02 16.27
C ARG A 345 20.58 9.36 15.53
N THR A 346 19.45 9.16 16.19
CA THR A 346 18.25 8.50 15.63
C THR A 346 17.19 9.49 15.13
N ALA A 347 17.48 10.80 15.20
CA ALA A 347 16.46 11.83 15.01
C ALA A 347 16.23 12.24 13.56
N TYR A 348 17.02 11.77 12.59
CA TYR A 348 16.99 12.21 11.19
C TYR A 348 16.46 11.18 10.21
N HIS A 349 15.64 10.24 10.70
CA HIS A 349 14.86 9.32 9.88
C HIS A 349 13.83 10.04 9.00
N GLY A 350 13.24 9.31 8.06
CA GLY A 350 12.34 9.86 7.07
C GLY A 350 11.08 10.48 7.69
N ARG A 351 10.76 11.72 7.32
CA ARG A 351 9.49 12.38 7.69
C ARG A 351 8.89 13.16 6.53
N GLY A 352 7.57 13.34 6.59
CA GLY A 352 6.84 14.18 5.65
C GLY A 352 6.65 13.53 4.27
N PRO A 353 6.16 14.30 3.29
CA PRO A 353 5.60 13.76 2.05
C PRO A 353 6.66 13.11 1.14
N ILE A 354 7.93 13.48 1.27
CA ILE A 354 9.06 12.89 0.51
C ILE A 354 9.98 12.04 1.39
N GLN A 355 9.58 11.74 2.64
CA GLN A 355 10.42 11.07 3.63
C GLN A 355 11.82 11.71 3.75
N LEU A 356 11.86 13.00 4.11
CA LEU A 356 13.11 13.73 4.31
C LEU A 356 13.97 13.00 5.36
N SER A 357 15.16 12.53 4.95
CA SER A 357 16.10 11.78 5.77
C SER A 357 17.50 12.40 5.72
N TRP A 358 18.34 12.09 6.71
CA TRP A 358 19.72 12.57 6.90
C TRP A 358 19.87 13.97 7.49
N ASN A 359 20.70 14.10 8.52
CA ASN A 359 21.04 15.38 9.16
C ASN A 359 21.49 16.46 8.17
N THR A 360 22.18 16.09 7.09
CA THR A 360 22.56 16.98 5.99
C THR A 360 21.34 17.59 5.28
N ASN A 361 20.33 16.80 4.96
CA ASN A 361 19.13 17.28 4.29
C ASN A 361 18.24 18.08 5.24
N TYR A 362 18.10 17.67 6.51
CA TYR A 362 17.39 18.48 7.51
C TYR A 362 18.07 19.86 7.68
N LYS A 363 19.40 19.92 7.69
CA LYS A 363 20.13 21.20 7.72
C LYS A 363 19.86 22.04 6.47
N ALA A 364 20.04 21.46 5.28
CA ALA A 364 19.89 22.19 4.01
C ALA A 364 18.45 22.68 3.78
N ALA A 365 17.45 21.85 4.08
CA ALA A 365 16.04 22.22 4.03
C ALA A 365 15.73 23.32 5.05
N GLY A 366 16.23 23.17 6.28
CA GLY A 366 16.01 24.15 7.34
C GLY A 366 16.57 25.53 7.00
N ASP A 367 17.79 25.59 6.47
CA ASP A 367 18.42 26.84 6.01
C ASP A 367 17.60 27.51 4.89
N ALA A 368 17.15 26.72 3.90
CA ALA A 368 16.40 27.24 2.76
C ALA A 368 14.99 27.74 3.15
N LEU A 369 14.35 27.09 4.13
CA LEU A 369 13.00 27.40 4.57
C LEU A 369 12.96 28.42 5.72
N GLY A 370 14.11 28.75 6.32
CA GLY A 370 14.19 29.60 7.51
C GLY A 370 13.59 28.93 8.75
N VAL A 371 13.66 27.60 8.83
CA VAL A 371 13.13 26.81 9.95
C VAL A 371 14.26 25.94 10.50
N ASP A 372 14.54 25.99 11.80
CA ASP A 372 15.58 25.13 12.38
C ASP A 372 15.12 23.66 12.48
N LEU A 373 15.33 22.94 11.38
CA LEU A 373 15.04 21.51 11.24
C LEU A 373 16.20 20.62 11.68
N LEU A 374 17.42 21.16 11.78
CA LEU A 374 18.58 20.39 12.25
C LEU A 374 18.44 20.09 13.75
N THR A 375 18.08 21.08 14.57
CA THR A 375 17.88 20.83 16.01
C THR A 375 16.46 20.39 16.35
N ASN A 376 15.46 20.70 15.50
CA ASN A 376 14.06 20.33 15.71
C ASN A 376 13.47 19.55 14.52
N PRO A 377 13.98 18.35 14.19
CA PRO A 377 13.54 17.57 13.04
C PRO A 377 12.06 17.14 13.13
N ASP A 378 11.52 16.97 14.34
CA ASP A 378 10.11 16.60 14.56
C ASP A 378 9.11 17.66 14.08
N LYS A 379 9.55 18.90 13.79
CA LYS A 379 8.70 19.89 13.10
C LYS A 379 8.14 19.34 11.79
N VAL A 380 8.89 18.50 11.08
CA VAL A 380 8.43 17.89 9.81
C VAL A 380 7.26 16.92 10.02
N LYS A 381 7.10 16.32 11.21
CA LYS A 381 5.97 15.43 11.53
C LYS A 381 4.87 16.06 12.37
N THR A 382 5.08 17.27 12.88
CA THR A 382 4.12 17.98 13.75
C THR A 382 3.53 19.23 13.11
N ASP A 383 4.17 19.79 12.09
CA ASP A 383 3.69 20.94 11.31
C ASP A 383 3.54 20.54 9.83
N ALA A 384 2.28 20.41 9.39
CA ALA A 384 1.96 20.00 8.03
C ALA A 384 2.46 21.01 6.96
N ALA A 385 2.52 22.30 7.29
CA ALA A 385 3.03 23.30 6.36
C ALA A 385 4.54 23.16 6.18
N VAL A 386 5.27 22.86 7.26
CA VAL A 386 6.70 22.53 7.20
C VAL A 386 6.92 21.24 6.40
N ALA A 387 6.11 20.21 6.63
CA ALA A 387 6.20 18.94 5.89
C ALA A 387 6.05 19.14 4.37
N TRP A 388 5.04 19.87 3.93
CA TRP A 388 4.86 20.15 2.51
C TRP A 388 5.98 21.01 1.93
N GLN A 389 6.48 21.98 2.70
CA GLN A 389 7.60 22.82 2.28
C GLN A 389 8.90 22.01 2.11
N THR A 390 9.16 20.99 2.91
CA THR A 390 10.37 20.15 2.72
C THR A 390 10.25 19.30 1.45
N GLY A 391 9.07 18.76 1.15
CA GLY A 391 8.81 18.06 -0.11
C GLY A 391 9.02 18.94 -1.34
N LEU A 392 8.43 20.14 -1.34
CA LEU A 392 8.60 21.11 -2.43
C LEU A 392 10.03 21.64 -2.53
N TRP A 393 10.70 21.88 -1.40
CA TRP A 393 12.11 22.26 -1.39
C TRP A 393 12.96 21.21 -2.10
N PHE A 394 12.77 19.92 -1.80
CA PHE A 394 13.51 18.84 -2.46
C PHE A 394 13.23 18.87 -3.98
N TRP A 395 11.95 18.86 -4.34
CA TRP A 395 11.49 18.85 -5.74
C TRP A 395 12.07 20.00 -6.58
N MET A 396 12.14 21.19 -6.00
CA MET A 396 12.53 22.40 -6.71
C MET A 396 14.04 22.61 -6.74
N THR A 397 14.79 22.08 -5.78
CA THR A 397 16.20 22.50 -5.55
C THR A 397 17.21 21.36 -5.55
N GLN A 398 16.77 20.11 -5.36
CA GLN A 398 17.69 18.98 -5.17
C GLN A 398 17.70 18.07 -6.40
N SER A 399 18.89 17.71 -6.88
CA SER A 399 19.06 16.69 -7.91
C SER A 399 19.22 15.28 -7.34
N GLY A 400 19.49 15.16 -6.03
CA GLY A 400 19.72 13.89 -5.34
C GLY A 400 20.66 12.96 -6.10
N ALA A 401 20.21 11.74 -6.39
CA ALA A 401 21.01 10.75 -7.14
C ALA A 401 20.96 10.92 -8.67
N GLY A 402 20.18 11.89 -9.16
CA GLY A 402 20.03 12.22 -10.58
C GLY A 402 20.93 13.38 -11.02
N SER A 403 20.66 13.85 -12.23
CA SER A 403 21.40 14.95 -12.87
C SER A 403 20.62 16.26 -12.94
N LEU A 404 19.30 16.20 -12.72
CA LEU A 404 18.38 17.33 -12.75
C LEU A 404 17.57 17.39 -11.46
N THR A 405 17.08 18.57 -11.09
CA THR A 405 15.99 18.63 -10.12
C THR A 405 14.73 18.01 -10.72
N PRO A 406 13.84 17.40 -9.93
CA PRO A 406 12.56 16.92 -10.45
C PRO A 406 11.75 18.00 -11.20
N HIS A 407 11.76 19.25 -10.73
CA HIS A 407 11.18 20.40 -11.46
C HIS A 407 11.77 20.55 -12.87
N ALA A 408 13.10 20.57 -12.99
CA ALA A 408 13.79 20.71 -14.28
C ALA A 408 13.58 19.48 -15.18
N ALA A 409 13.44 18.27 -14.61
CA ALA A 409 13.16 17.06 -15.36
C ALA A 409 11.80 17.14 -16.08
N ILE A 410 10.74 17.62 -15.42
CA ILE A 410 9.42 17.73 -16.05
C ILE A 410 9.34 18.93 -16.99
N THR A 411 9.85 20.09 -16.58
CA THR A 411 9.75 21.34 -17.37
C THR A 411 10.74 21.39 -18.54
N GLY A 412 11.86 20.67 -18.46
CA GLY A 412 12.93 20.65 -19.45
C GLY A 412 12.99 19.40 -20.34
N GLY A 413 11.98 18.51 -20.29
CA GLY A 413 11.89 17.33 -21.17
C GLY A 413 12.78 16.13 -20.76
N GLY A 414 13.25 16.11 -19.51
CA GLY A 414 13.90 14.95 -18.88
C GLY A 414 12.94 13.78 -18.63
N GLY A 415 11.66 14.07 -18.39
CA GLY A 415 10.60 13.08 -18.19
C GLY A 415 10.47 12.58 -16.76
N PHE A 416 9.42 11.80 -16.48
CA PHE A 416 9.09 11.34 -15.13
C PHE A 416 10.18 10.43 -14.54
N GLY A 417 10.85 9.60 -15.35
CA GLY A 417 11.90 8.71 -14.89
C GLY A 417 13.10 9.43 -14.27
N GLU A 418 13.42 10.64 -14.73
CA GLU A 418 14.50 11.42 -14.11
C GLU A 418 14.08 11.96 -12.72
N THR A 419 12.79 12.19 -12.47
CA THR A 419 12.30 12.53 -11.12
C THR A 419 12.52 11.37 -10.15
N VAL A 420 12.25 10.14 -10.59
CA VAL A 420 12.51 8.91 -9.82
C VAL A 420 14.01 8.77 -9.57
N ARG A 421 14.84 9.07 -10.58
CA ARG A 421 16.29 9.05 -10.45
C ARG A 421 16.79 10.02 -9.39
N SER A 422 16.28 11.24 -9.38
CA SER A 422 16.68 12.25 -8.41
C SER A 422 16.28 11.91 -6.98
N ILE A 423 15.09 11.32 -6.78
CA ILE A 423 14.56 11.01 -5.44
C ILE A 423 15.21 9.76 -4.85
N ASN A 424 15.28 8.66 -5.60
CA ASN A 424 15.86 7.41 -5.09
C ASN A 424 16.53 6.54 -6.15
N GLY A 425 17.09 7.17 -7.20
CA GLY A 425 17.67 6.46 -8.33
C GLY A 425 18.85 5.56 -8.00
N ALA A 426 19.59 5.85 -6.93
CA ALA A 426 20.68 5.01 -6.47
C ALA A 426 20.20 3.62 -6.01
N LEU A 427 18.95 3.48 -5.57
CA LEU A 427 18.41 2.19 -5.12
C LEU A 427 17.43 1.57 -6.14
N GLU A 428 16.88 2.37 -7.04
CA GLU A 428 15.79 1.92 -7.92
C GLU A 428 16.16 1.80 -9.40
N CYS A 429 16.81 2.83 -9.96
CA CYS A 429 17.06 2.93 -11.39
C CYS A 429 18.19 1.99 -11.85
N GLY A 430 18.34 1.83 -13.17
CA GLY A 430 19.34 0.95 -13.79
C GLY A 430 19.05 -0.54 -13.57
N GLY A 431 17.76 -0.88 -13.41
CA GLY A 431 17.31 -2.24 -13.16
C GLY A 431 17.49 -2.74 -11.72
N ARG A 432 17.85 -1.88 -10.76
CA ARG A 432 18.08 -2.26 -9.36
C ARG A 432 16.79 -2.63 -8.62
N ASN A 433 15.72 -1.88 -8.87
CA ASN A 433 14.40 -2.18 -8.33
C ASN A 433 13.28 -1.86 -9.33
N PRO A 434 13.11 -2.69 -10.38
CA PRO A 434 12.13 -2.44 -11.43
C PRO A 434 10.68 -2.35 -10.91
N SER A 435 10.34 -3.09 -9.85
CA SER A 435 9.00 -3.05 -9.26
C SER A 435 8.69 -1.72 -8.57
N ARG A 436 9.66 -1.13 -7.84
CA ARG A 436 9.46 0.19 -7.22
C ARG A 436 9.37 1.30 -8.27
N VAL A 437 10.19 1.25 -9.32
CA VAL A 437 10.08 2.17 -10.46
C VAL A 437 8.71 2.03 -11.12
N GLN A 438 8.26 0.81 -11.39
CA GLN A 438 6.94 0.58 -12.00
C GLN A 438 5.80 1.09 -11.12
N ALA A 439 5.88 0.92 -9.79
CA ALA A 439 4.86 1.44 -8.88
C ALA A 439 4.73 2.98 -8.97
N ARG A 440 5.85 3.70 -9.05
CA ARG A 440 5.87 5.16 -9.26
C ARG A 440 5.28 5.54 -10.61
N VAL A 441 5.64 4.82 -11.67
CA VAL A 441 5.10 5.05 -13.02
C VAL A 441 3.59 4.86 -13.03
N SER A 442 3.09 3.79 -12.41
CA SER A 442 1.67 3.52 -12.30
C SER A 442 0.94 4.62 -11.51
N ALA A 443 1.52 5.12 -10.41
CA ALA A 443 0.96 6.24 -9.66
C ALA A 443 0.90 7.53 -10.49
N TYR A 444 1.98 7.83 -11.22
CA TYR A 444 2.04 8.99 -12.11
C TYR A 444 0.98 8.92 -13.21
N GLN A 445 0.83 7.75 -13.85
CA GLN A 445 -0.20 7.55 -14.87
C GLN A 445 -1.61 7.80 -14.32
N ARG A 446 -1.96 7.19 -13.17
CA ARG A 446 -3.25 7.43 -12.50
C ARG A 446 -3.47 8.91 -12.19
N PHE A 447 -2.44 9.61 -11.69
CA PHE A 447 -2.58 11.01 -11.30
C PHE A 447 -2.68 11.93 -12.52
N THR A 448 -1.98 11.63 -13.61
CA THR A 448 -2.13 12.36 -14.87
C THR A 448 -3.52 12.14 -15.48
N GLU A 449 -4.09 10.96 -15.34
CA GLU A 449 -5.48 10.66 -15.74
C GLU A 449 -6.50 11.47 -14.93
N ILE A 450 -6.36 11.51 -13.60
CA ILE A 450 -7.21 12.34 -12.72
C ILE A 450 -7.15 13.84 -13.08
N LEU A 451 -5.99 14.31 -13.56
CA LEU A 451 -5.81 15.69 -14.02
C LEU A 451 -6.21 15.91 -15.49
N GLY A 452 -6.57 14.86 -16.22
CA GLY A 452 -6.94 14.92 -17.63
C GLY A 452 -5.77 15.34 -18.54
N VAL A 453 -4.57 14.81 -18.29
CA VAL A 453 -3.37 15.10 -19.09
C VAL A 453 -2.64 13.80 -19.48
N ALA A 454 -2.03 13.76 -20.66
CA ALA A 454 -1.15 12.66 -21.02
C ALA A 454 0.16 12.69 -20.20
N PRO A 455 0.71 11.54 -19.79
CA PRO A 455 1.89 11.47 -18.93
C PRO A 455 3.20 11.92 -19.62
N GLY A 456 3.22 11.95 -20.95
CA GLY A 456 4.41 12.22 -21.74
C GLY A 456 5.32 10.98 -21.86
N ASP A 457 6.55 11.20 -22.30
CA ASP A 457 7.52 10.14 -22.56
C ASP A 457 8.54 9.97 -21.42
N LYS A 458 9.43 8.98 -21.54
CA LYS A 458 10.55 8.72 -20.61
C LYS A 458 10.08 8.54 -19.17
N LEU A 459 9.09 7.67 -18.99
CA LEU A 459 8.48 7.44 -17.67
C LEU A 459 9.37 6.63 -16.72
N SER A 460 10.26 5.81 -17.25
CA SER A 460 11.08 4.87 -16.48
C SER A 460 12.55 5.30 -16.39
N CYS A 461 13.27 4.67 -15.47
CA CYS A 461 14.70 4.70 -15.22
C CYS A 461 15.13 3.30 -14.76
#